data_AF-A0A0F0LD02-F1
#
_entry.id   AF-A0A0F0LD02-F1
#
_cell.length_a   1.000
_cell.length_b   1.000
_cell.length_c   1.000
_cell.angle_alpha   90.00
_cell.angle_beta   90.00
_cell.angle_gamma   90.00
#
_symmetry.space_group_name_H-M   'P 1'
#
loop_
_entity.id
_entity.type
_entity.pdbx_description
1 polymer ?
#
loop_
_entity_poly.entity_id
_entity_poly.type
_entity_poly.pdbx_seq_one_letter_code
_entity_poly.pdbx_strand_id
1 'polypeptide(L)'
;MNTISIPRARRPHRVRRLIVIAVLLAVAAIITLAVQQSLSAASAAVFSGPQAPQGGPSGEIGGSVLAPSEADGVIRDGDQPTVFDIDRVAVGNLDPALLAALQRAATDAEADGVVLLVNSGWRSPALQERMLQDAVVEYGSEEEASRWVASAATSAHVSGEAVDLGPLPTLDWLAQRGARYGLCQIYGNESWHYELRPDAVNEGCPEMYADPTEDPRMQR
;
A
#
# COMPACT_ATOMS: atom_id res chain seq x y z
N MET A 1 -72.24 14.30 21.05
CA MET A 1 -70.81 14.37 21.43
C MET A 1 -70.01 14.76 20.20
N ASN A 2 -69.37 15.95 20.21
CA ASN A 2 -68.49 16.41 19.13
C ASN A 2 -67.04 16.31 19.60
N THR A 3 -66.20 15.52 18.92
CA THR A 3 -64.75 15.41 19.18
C THR A 3 -63.98 16.31 18.21
N ILE A 4 -63.34 17.35 18.76
CA ILE A 4 -62.41 18.22 18.06
C ILE A 4 -61.06 17.50 17.93
N SER A 5 -60.57 17.35 16.70
CA SER A 5 -59.23 16.80 16.42
C SER A 5 -58.21 17.94 16.37
N ILE A 6 -57.21 17.91 17.25
CA ILE A 6 -56.07 18.85 17.27
C ILE A 6 -54.96 18.30 16.35
N PRO A 7 -54.41 19.08 15.41
CA PRO A 7 -53.28 18.63 14.60
C PRO A 7 -51.98 18.61 15.42
N ARG A 8 -51.33 17.45 15.43
CA ARG A 8 -50.03 17.21 16.09
C ARG A 8 -48.92 17.88 15.27
N ALA A 9 -48.27 18.89 15.84
CA ALA A 9 -47.13 19.58 15.23
C ALA A 9 -46.00 18.60 14.87
N ARG A 10 -45.52 18.66 13.62
CA ARG A 10 -44.38 17.86 13.13
C ARG A 10 -43.08 18.33 13.82
N ARG A 11 -42.40 17.35 14.43
CA ARG A 11 -41.21 17.42 15.30
C ARG A 11 -39.92 17.99 14.66
N PRO A 12 -38.96 18.48 15.48
CA PRO A 12 -37.80 19.34 15.15
C PRO A 12 -36.61 18.68 14.42
N HIS A 13 -36.81 17.56 13.72
CA HIS A 13 -35.73 16.77 13.12
C HIS A 13 -35.04 17.46 11.94
N ARG A 14 -35.71 18.40 11.25
CA ARG A 14 -35.13 19.17 10.15
C ARG A 14 -34.11 20.20 10.63
N VAL A 15 -34.34 20.81 11.80
CA VAL A 15 -33.44 21.83 12.37
C VAL A 15 -32.13 21.18 12.85
N ARG A 16 -32.21 19.98 13.48
CA ARG A 16 -31.00 19.22 13.87
C ARG A 16 -30.14 18.81 12.67
N ARG A 17 -30.75 18.40 11.54
CA ARG A 17 -29.99 18.04 10.32
C ARG A 17 -29.28 19.24 9.70
N LEU A 18 -29.92 20.42 9.70
CA LEU A 18 -29.31 21.65 9.18
C LEU A 18 -28.13 22.12 10.05
N ILE A 19 -28.20 21.97 11.37
CA ILE A 19 -27.10 22.31 12.28
C ILE A 19 -25.89 21.37 12.07
N VAL A 20 -26.12 20.07 11.90
CA VAL A 20 -25.02 19.11 11.65
C VAL A 20 -24.32 19.39 10.32
N ILE A 21 -25.07 19.72 9.26
CA ILE A 21 -24.49 20.08 7.95
C ILE A 21 -23.67 21.37 8.06
N ALA A 22 -24.16 22.39 8.78
CA ALA A 22 -23.42 23.63 8.98
C ALA A 22 -22.11 23.44 9.75
N VAL A 23 -22.10 22.57 10.77
CA VAL A 23 -20.89 22.23 11.54
C VAL A 23 -19.88 21.47 10.67
N LEU A 24 -20.32 20.50 9.86
CA LEU A 24 -19.43 19.76 8.96
C LEU A 24 -18.78 20.67 7.91
N LEU A 25 -19.53 21.63 7.36
CA LEU A 25 -18.99 22.62 6.42
C LEU A 25 -17.99 23.58 7.08
N ALA A 26 -18.23 23.97 8.33
CA ALA A 26 -17.28 24.81 9.09
C ALA A 26 -15.98 24.05 9.41
N VAL A 27 -16.06 22.78 9.78
CA VAL A 27 -14.87 21.92 10.01
C VAL A 27 -14.08 21.72 8.72
N ALA A 28 -14.74 21.46 7.60
CA ALA A 28 -14.08 21.34 6.30
C ALA A 28 -13.35 22.63 5.89
N ALA A 29 -13.94 23.81 6.14
CA ALA A 29 -13.32 25.10 5.86
C ALA A 29 -12.11 25.39 6.77
N ILE A 30 -12.11 24.91 8.02
CA ILE A 30 -10.96 25.06 8.93
C ILE A 30 -9.81 24.13 8.50
N ILE A 31 -10.11 22.90 8.06
CA ILE A 31 -9.10 21.96 7.58
C ILE A 31 -8.44 22.48 6.29
N THR A 32 -9.21 23.00 5.33
CA THR A 32 -8.65 23.56 4.09
C THR A 32 -7.77 24.79 4.36
N LEU A 33 -8.15 25.64 5.33
CA LEU A 33 -7.33 26.79 5.70
C LEU A 33 -6.01 26.39 6.40
N ALA A 34 -6.00 25.32 7.21
CA ALA A 34 -4.79 24.81 7.85
C ALA A 34 -3.79 24.20 6.86
N VAL A 35 -4.28 23.51 5.82
CA VAL A 35 -3.45 22.94 4.76
C VAL A 35 -2.79 24.04 3.92
N GLN A 36 -3.51 25.14 3.63
CA GLN A 36 -2.98 26.24 2.81
C GLN A 36 -1.88 27.06 3.51
N GLN A 37 -1.91 27.16 4.85
CA GLN A 37 -0.86 27.86 5.60
C GLN A 37 0.43 27.03 5.77
N SER A 38 0.35 25.71 5.62
CA SER A 38 1.50 24.80 5.70
C SER A 38 2.39 24.84 4.44
N LEU A 39 1.83 25.18 3.28
CA LEU A 39 2.55 25.27 2.00
C LEU A 39 3.31 26.60 1.80
N SER A 40 2.99 27.65 2.56
CA SER A 40 3.65 28.97 2.42
C SER A 40 4.90 29.13 3.31
N ALA A 41 5.04 28.32 4.37
CA ALA A 41 6.21 28.36 5.25
C ALA A 41 7.42 27.56 4.69
N ALA A 42 7.18 26.55 3.85
CA ALA A 42 8.22 25.70 3.28
C ALA A 42 9.02 26.38 2.14
N SER A 43 8.47 27.42 1.51
CA SER A 43 9.09 28.07 0.34
C SER A 43 10.07 29.21 0.70
N ALA A 44 10.12 29.65 1.96
CA ALA A 44 10.99 30.75 2.41
C ALA A 44 12.35 30.26 2.94
N ALA A 45 12.53 28.96 3.22
CA ALA A 45 13.75 28.42 3.82
C ALA A 45 14.84 28.04 2.80
N VAL A 46 14.57 28.09 1.49
CA VAL A 46 15.47 27.56 0.45
C VAL A 46 16.52 28.57 -0.04
N PHE A 47 16.44 29.85 0.31
CA PHE A 47 17.29 30.90 -0.30
C PHE A 47 18.34 31.55 0.62
N SER A 48 18.77 30.89 1.69
CA SER A 48 19.90 31.38 2.51
C SER A 48 20.65 30.24 3.22
N GLY A 49 21.53 29.56 2.49
CA GLY A 49 22.57 28.70 3.05
C GLY A 49 23.96 29.18 2.59
N PRO A 50 24.97 29.27 3.46
CA PRO A 50 26.27 29.84 3.13
C PRO A 50 27.15 28.86 2.34
N GLN A 51 27.94 29.43 1.43
CA GLN A 51 28.84 28.78 0.50
C GLN A 51 30.06 28.15 1.21
N ALA A 52 30.31 26.85 0.99
CA ALA A 52 31.50 26.15 1.47
C ALA A 52 32.64 26.19 0.43
N PRO A 53 33.93 26.25 0.85
CA PRO A 53 35.06 26.33 -0.06
C PRO A 53 35.48 24.95 -0.60
N GLN A 54 36.00 24.94 -1.82
CA GLN A 54 36.62 23.78 -2.45
C GLN A 54 38.06 23.56 -1.97
N GLY A 55 38.45 22.29 -1.79
CA GLY A 55 39.85 21.88 -1.83
C GLY A 55 40.17 20.52 -1.20
N GLY A 56 40.51 19.53 -2.05
CA GLY A 56 41.48 18.46 -1.73
C GLY A 56 40.97 17.01 -1.84
N PRO A 57 41.62 16.13 -2.65
CA PRO A 57 41.29 14.71 -2.74
C PRO A 57 42.16 13.88 -1.81
N SER A 58 41.60 12.89 -1.09
CA SER A 58 42.29 11.69 -0.58
C SER A 58 41.33 10.75 0.14
N GLY A 59 41.34 9.46 -0.26
CA GLY A 59 41.08 8.35 0.66
C GLY A 59 39.81 7.53 0.40
N GLU A 60 39.90 6.49 -0.44
CA GLU A 60 39.09 5.28 -0.24
C GLU A 60 39.44 4.68 1.13
N ILE A 61 38.44 4.42 1.99
CA ILE A 61 38.15 3.15 2.71
C ILE A 61 36.72 3.24 3.28
N GLY A 62 35.84 2.27 2.98
CA GLY A 62 34.78 1.85 3.91
C GLY A 62 33.35 1.85 3.36
N GLY A 63 32.93 0.74 2.75
CA GLY A 63 31.54 0.27 2.67
C GLY A 63 30.49 1.32 2.31
N SER A 64 30.44 1.77 1.06
CA SER A 64 29.23 2.39 0.56
C SER A 64 28.16 1.29 0.50
N VAL A 65 27.24 1.30 1.45
CA VAL A 65 25.93 0.68 1.25
C VAL A 65 25.36 1.42 0.04
N LEU A 66 25.48 0.82 -1.14
CA LEU A 66 24.87 1.37 -2.34
C LEU A 66 23.37 1.50 -2.04
N ALA A 67 22.81 2.67 -2.35
CA ALA A 67 21.37 2.87 -2.20
C ALA A 67 20.63 1.78 -3.00
N PRO A 68 19.50 1.24 -2.49
CA PRO A 68 18.74 0.23 -3.19
C PRO A 68 18.41 0.66 -4.62
N SER A 69 18.47 -0.30 -5.54
CA SER A 69 18.35 -0.07 -6.97
C SER A 69 17.31 -0.98 -7.60
N GLU A 70 17.08 -0.85 -8.92
CA GLU A 70 16.24 -1.82 -9.64
C GLU A 70 16.76 -3.25 -9.51
N ALA A 71 18.07 -3.45 -9.38
CA ALA A 71 18.64 -4.78 -9.14
C ALA A 71 18.19 -5.40 -7.81
N ASP A 72 17.75 -4.57 -6.86
CA ASP A 72 17.20 -5.00 -5.58
C ASP A 72 15.67 -5.20 -5.62
N GLY A 73 15.03 -4.95 -6.76
CA GLY A 73 13.57 -5.00 -6.90
C GLY A 73 12.86 -3.67 -6.62
N VAL A 74 13.59 -2.54 -6.56
CA VAL A 74 12.97 -1.21 -6.41
C VAL A 74 12.21 -0.85 -7.68
N ILE A 75 10.95 -0.45 -7.52
CA ILE A 75 10.13 0.23 -8.54
C ILE A 75 10.14 1.72 -8.18
N ARG A 76 10.53 2.58 -9.13
CA ARG A 76 10.70 4.02 -8.86
C ARG A 76 9.36 4.75 -8.86
N ASP A 77 9.27 5.85 -8.12
CA ASP A 77 8.10 6.72 -8.14
C ASP A 77 7.75 7.16 -9.56
N GLY A 78 6.50 6.95 -9.95
CA GLY A 78 5.98 7.26 -11.29
C GLY A 78 6.13 6.12 -12.30
N ASP A 79 6.94 5.09 -12.01
CA ASP A 79 6.90 3.85 -12.77
C ASP A 79 5.58 3.13 -12.50
N GLN A 80 5.03 2.51 -13.56
CA GLN A 80 3.77 1.78 -13.49
C GLN A 80 3.92 0.44 -14.21
N PRO A 81 4.77 -0.46 -13.68
CA PRO A 81 4.96 -1.75 -14.31
C PRO A 81 3.71 -2.61 -14.16
N THR A 82 3.47 -3.41 -15.19
CA THR A 82 2.46 -4.45 -15.23
C THR A 82 3.11 -5.80 -14.94
N VAL A 83 2.26 -6.82 -14.77
CA VAL A 83 2.69 -8.22 -14.62
C VAL A 83 3.31 -8.82 -15.91
N PHE A 84 3.35 -8.06 -17.00
CA PHE A 84 4.00 -8.44 -18.25
C PHE A 84 5.41 -7.84 -18.43
N ASP A 85 5.80 -6.89 -17.58
CA ASP A 85 7.12 -6.23 -17.64
C ASP A 85 8.22 -7.09 -17.01
N ILE A 86 8.39 -8.32 -17.52
CA ILE A 86 9.29 -9.35 -16.96
C ILE A 86 10.77 -8.97 -17.00
N ASP A 87 11.15 -7.98 -17.79
CA ASP A 87 12.53 -7.45 -17.83
C ASP A 87 12.85 -6.63 -16.56
N ARG A 88 11.83 -6.23 -15.79
CA ARG A 88 12.03 -5.60 -14.49
C ARG A 88 12.26 -6.66 -13.44
N VAL A 89 13.33 -6.53 -12.67
CA VAL A 89 13.73 -7.48 -11.62
C VAL A 89 12.60 -7.77 -10.61
N ALA A 90 11.83 -6.75 -10.23
CA ALA A 90 10.69 -6.91 -9.32
C ALA A 90 9.60 -7.84 -9.87
N VAL A 91 9.45 -7.96 -11.19
CA VAL A 91 8.42 -8.79 -11.84
C VAL A 91 9.03 -10.11 -12.32
N GLY A 92 10.18 -10.06 -12.98
CA GLY A 92 10.85 -11.23 -13.57
C GLY A 92 11.33 -12.26 -12.55
N ASN A 93 11.54 -11.86 -11.29
CA ASN A 93 11.94 -12.76 -10.20
C ASN A 93 10.77 -13.26 -9.33
N LEU A 94 9.53 -12.95 -9.69
CA LEU A 94 8.37 -13.58 -9.05
C LEU A 94 8.39 -15.10 -9.30
N ASP A 95 7.82 -15.86 -8.37
CA ASP A 95 7.58 -17.29 -8.56
C ASP A 95 6.85 -17.50 -9.90
N PRO A 96 7.32 -18.41 -10.77
CA PRO A 96 6.74 -18.58 -12.10
C PRO A 96 5.25 -18.94 -12.09
N ALA A 97 4.77 -19.68 -11.08
CA ALA A 97 3.36 -20.04 -10.97
C ALA A 97 2.52 -18.84 -10.54
N LEU A 98 3.02 -18.02 -9.60
CA LEU A 98 2.40 -16.75 -9.23
C LEU A 98 2.32 -15.81 -10.44
N LEU A 99 3.43 -15.60 -11.15
CA LEU A 99 3.49 -14.74 -12.33
C LEU A 99 2.50 -15.19 -13.42
N ALA A 100 2.44 -16.50 -13.68
CA ALA A 100 1.48 -17.06 -14.64
C ALA A 100 0.02 -16.84 -14.21
N ALA A 101 -0.30 -16.92 -12.91
CA ALA A 101 -1.64 -16.63 -12.40
C ALA A 101 -1.99 -15.15 -12.54
N LEU A 102 -1.06 -14.26 -12.20
CA LEU A 102 -1.18 -12.81 -12.36
C LEU A 102 -1.42 -12.42 -13.81
N GLN A 103 -0.67 -13.00 -14.76
CA GLN A 103 -0.83 -12.71 -16.19
C GLN A 103 -2.20 -13.14 -16.72
N ARG A 104 -2.70 -14.32 -16.31
CA ARG A 104 -4.07 -14.75 -16.65
C ARG A 104 -5.12 -13.79 -16.09
N ALA A 105 -4.97 -13.40 -14.82
CA ALA A 105 -5.87 -12.45 -14.17
C ALA A 105 -5.85 -11.09 -14.88
N ALA A 106 -4.66 -10.59 -15.23
CA ALA A 106 -4.50 -9.31 -15.93
C ALA A 106 -5.17 -9.31 -17.31
N THR A 107 -5.00 -10.38 -18.10
CA THR A 107 -5.66 -10.51 -19.40
C THR A 107 -7.19 -10.44 -19.29
N ASP A 108 -7.78 -11.07 -18.28
CA ASP A 108 -9.24 -11.03 -18.08
C ASP A 108 -9.69 -9.69 -17.48
N ALA A 109 -8.88 -9.07 -16.61
CA ALA A 109 -9.16 -7.77 -16.02
C ALA A 109 -9.18 -6.65 -17.07
N GLU A 110 -8.34 -6.73 -18.10
CA GLU A 110 -8.33 -5.77 -19.21
C GLU A 110 -9.67 -5.73 -19.97
N ALA A 111 -10.36 -6.87 -20.09
CA ALA A 111 -11.69 -6.92 -20.70
C ALA A 111 -12.76 -6.16 -19.86
N ASP A 112 -12.51 -6.01 -18.56
CA ASP A 112 -13.30 -5.20 -17.63
C ASP A 112 -12.75 -3.76 -17.50
N GLY A 113 -11.74 -3.38 -18.27
CA GLY A 113 -11.11 -2.05 -18.26
C GLY A 113 -10.18 -1.81 -17.06
N VAL A 114 -9.70 -2.86 -16.41
CA VAL A 114 -8.82 -2.80 -15.23
C VAL A 114 -7.40 -3.22 -15.63
N VAL A 115 -6.40 -2.42 -15.25
CA VAL A 115 -4.98 -2.72 -15.49
C VAL A 115 -4.30 -3.04 -14.17
N LEU A 116 -3.74 -4.25 -14.06
CA LEU A 116 -2.97 -4.69 -12.89
C LEU A 116 -1.58 -4.04 -12.90
N LEU A 117 -1.37 -3.08 -12.02
CA LEU A 117 -0.05 -2.48 -11.78
C LEU A 117 0.61 -3.14 -10.57
N VAL A 118 1.92 -3.38 -10.70
CA VAL A 118 2.78 -3.90 -9.64
C VAL A 118 3.40 -2.71 -8.92
N ASN A 119 3.06 -2.56 -7.64
CA ASN A 119 3.67 -1.56 -6.77
C ASN A 119 4.97 -2.08 -6.16
N SER A 120 5.00 -3.39 -5.84
CA SER A 120 6.16 -4.09 -5.29
C SER A 120 6.02 -5.57 -5.62
N GLY A 121 7.12 -6.21 -6.05
CA GLY A 121 7.13 -7.63 -6.40
C GLY A 121 8.25 -8.34 -5.66
N TRP A 122 9.09 -9.08 -6.37
CA TRP A 122 10.31 -9.62 -5.78
C TRP A 122 11.21 -8.50 -5.24
N ARG A 123 11.79 -8.71 -4.06
CA ARG A 123 12.75 -7.79 -3.43
C ARG A 123 13.96 -8.54 -2.91
N SER A 124 15.13 -7.92 -2.97
CA SER A 124 16.34 -8.50 -2.37
C SER A 124 16.23 -8.54 -0.83
N PRO A 125 16.89 -9.50 -0.15
CA PRO A 125 16.93 -9.53 1.32
C PRO A 125 17.45 -8.21 1.92
N ALA A 126 18.41 -7.56 1.26
CA ALA A 126 18.97 -6.29 1.72
C ALA A 126 17.96 -5.15 1.64
N LEU A 127 17.16 -5.09 0.56
CA LEU A 127 16.05 -4.13 0.46
C LEU A 127 14.98 -4.40 1.52
N GLN A 128 14.61 -5.67 1.74
CA GLN A 128 13.63 -6.04 2.76
C GLN A 128 14.08 -5.63 4.16
N GLU A 129 15.33 -5.91 4.51
CA GLU A 129 15.92 -5.52 5.80
C GLU A 129 15.92 -4.00 5.98
N ARG A 130 16.26 -3.26 4.91
CA ARG A 130 16.21 -1.80 4.93
C ARG A 130 14.79 -1.29 5.18
N MET A 131 13.79 -1.86 4.52
CA MET A 131 12.39 -1.48 4.72
C MET A 131 11.89 -1.77 6.13
N LEU A 132 12.33 -2.88 6.74
CA LEU A 132 12.01 -3.17 8.13
C LEU A 132 12.63 -2.13 9.06
N GLN A 133 13.90 -1.76 8.85
CA GLN A 133 14.56 -0.72 9.64
C GLN A 133 13.87 0.65 9.52
N ASP A 134 13.47 1.03 8.29
CA ASP A 134 12.75 2.27 8.06
C ASP A 134 11.35 2.22 8.75
N ALA A 135 10.66 1.08 8.72
CA ALA A 135 9.40 0.89 9.43
C ALA A 135 9.56 0.94 10.95
N VAL A 136 10.64 0.42 11.53
CA VAL A 136 10.93 0.54 12.96
C VAL A 136 11.11 2.01 13.36
N VAL A 137 11.76 2.81 12.52
CA VAL A 137 11.89 4.26 12.75
C VAL A 137 10.54 4.95 12.69
N GLU A 138 9.67 4.57 11.75
CA GLU A 138 8.35 5.18 11.57
C GLU A 138 7.35 4.80 12.67
N TYR A 139 7.28 3.51 13.02
CA TYR A 139 6.31 2.99 13.99
C TYR A 139 6.83 2.95 15.43
N GLY A 140 8.14 3.16 15.63
CA GLY A 140 8.77 3.32 16.94
C GLY A 140 9.18 2.03 17.65
N SER A 141 8.84 0.86 17.12
CA SER A 141 9.29 -0.44 17.63
C SER A 141 9.28 -1.52 16.55
N GLU A 142 10.06 -2.57 16.76
CA GLU A 142 10.01 -3.80 15.93
C GLU A 142 8.64 -4.47 16.01
N GLU A 143 8.01 -4.44 17.18
CA GLU A 143 6.68 -5.02 17.39
C GLU A 143 5.63 -4.34 16.51
N GLU A 144 5.57 -3.01 16.50
CA GLU A 144 4.61 -2.28 15.65
C GLU A 144 4.98 -2.37 14.18
N ALA A 145 6.28 -2.32 13.84
CA ALA A 145 6.72 -2.46 12.45
C ALA A 145 6.39 -3.85 11.86
N SER A 146 6.46 -4.90 12.67
CA SER A 146 6.18 -6.28 12.24
C SER A 146 4.73 -6.51 11.81
N ARG A 147 3.81 -5.59 12.16
CA ARG A 147 2.42 -5.57 11.68
C ARG A 147 2.29 -5.12 10.22
N TRP A 148 3.38 -4.68 9.59
CA TRP A 148 3.38 -4.12 8.23
C TRP A 148 4.55 -4.61 7.37
N VAL A 149 5.69 -4.92 7.99
CA VAL A 149 6.91 -5.30 7.27
C VAL A 149 7.52 -6.55 7.90
N ALA A 150 7.53 -7.64 7.15
CA ALA A 150 8.18 -8.88 7.55
C ALA A 150 9.71 -8.76 7.53
N SER A 151 10.38 -9.64 8.29
CA SER A 151 11.83 -9.81 8.21
C SER A 151 12.29 -10.31 6.84
N ALA A 152 13.58 -10.10 6.52
CA ALA A 152 14.18 -10.66 5.31
C ALA A 152 14.12 -12.20 5.24
N ALA A 153 14.08 -12.88 6.38
CA ALA A 153 14.04 -14.34 6.45
C ALA A 153 12.66 -14.93 6.16
N THR A 154 11.59 -14.16 6.39
CA THR A 154 10.21 -14.65 6.36
C THR A 154 9.34 -13.97 5.29
N SER A 155 9.80 -12.86 4.70
CA SER A 155 9.06 -12.13 3.68
C SER A 155 8.84 -12.96 2.40
N ALA A 156 7.58 -13.11 2.01
CA ALA A 156 7.20 -13.76 0.75
C ALA A 156 7.66 -12.95 -0.48
N HIS A 157 7.93 -11.65 -0.36
CA HIS A 157 8.54 -10.89 -1.46
C HIS A 157 9.98 -11.31 -1.73
N VAL A 158 10.71 -11.76 -0.70
CA VAL A 158 12.09 -12.22 -0.85
C VAL A 158 12.14 -13.57 -1.57
N SER A 159 11.18 -14.45 -1.31
CA SER A 159 11.01 -15.71 -2.05
C SER A 159 10.34 -15.55 -3.42
N GLY A 160 9.84 -14.36 -3.74
CA GLY A 160 9.09 -14.09 -4.98
C GLY A 160 7.65 -14.63 -4.96
N GLU A 161 7.15 -15.05 -3.81
CA GLU A 161 5.83 -15.67 -3.62
C GLU A 161 4.72 -14.66 -3.30
N ALA A 162 5.04 -13.37 -3.24
CA ALA A 162 4.09 -12.29 -3.01
C ALA A 162 4.26 -11.12 -4.00
N VAL A 163 3.17 -10.39 -4.22
CA VAL A 163 3.13 -9.16 -5.01
C VAL A 163 2.18 -8.16 -4.36
N ASP A 164 2.60 -6.90 -4.35
CA ASP A 164 1.78 -5.75 -3.99
C ASP A 164 1.22 -5.11 -5.26
N LEU A 165 -0.10 -5.05 -5.35
CA LEU A 165 -0.79 -4.60 -6.55
C LEU A 165 -1.51 -3.27 -6.32
N GLY A 166 -1.84 -2.60 -7.41
CA GLY A 166 -2.65 -1.40 -7.43
C GLY A 166 -3.12 -1.06 -8.84
N PRO A 167 -3.82 0.06 -9.04
CA PRO A 167 -4.42 0.93 -8.02
C PRO A 167 -5.72 0.33 -7.43
N LEU A 168 -6.51 1.09 -6.65
CA LEU A 168 -7.75 0.61 -6.02
C LEU A 168 -8.70 -0.18 -6.94
N PRO A 169 -8.93 0.19 -8.23
CA PRO A 169 -9.71 -0.63 -9.16
C PRO A 169 -9.17 -2.05 -9.35
N THR A 170 -7.85 -2.23 -9.35
CA THR A 170 -7.20 -3.55 -9.38
C THR A 170 -7.55 -4.36 -8.14
N LEU A 171 -7.47 -3.72 -6.96
CA LEU A 171 -7.75 -4.37 -5.69
C LEU A 171 -9.22 -4.79 -5.58
N ASP A 172 -10.15 -3.93 -6.01
CA ASP A 172 -11.57 -4.24 -6.04
C ASP A 172 -11.88 -5.41 -6.99
N TRP A 173 -11.24 -5.42 -8.17
CA TRP A 173 -11.40 -6.51 -9.14
C TRP A 173 -10.87 -7.84 -8.58
N LEU A 174 -9.69 -7.84 -7.98
CA LEU A 174 -9.07 -9.02 -7.39
C LEU A 174 -9.82 -9.52 -6.16
N ALA A 175 -10.37 -8.64 -5.32
CA ALA A 175 -11.20 -9.06 -4.18
C ALA A 175 -12.43 -9.87 -4.64
N GLN A 176 -12.98 -9.55 -5.82
CA GLN A 176 -14.16 -10.23 -6.37
C GLN A 176 -13.83 -11.47 -7.21
N ARG A 177 -12.64 -11.52 -7.82
CA ARG A 177 -12.32 -12.48 -8.89
C ARG A 177 -11.00 -13.23 -8.71
N GLY A 178 -10.12 -12.75 -7.84
CA GLY A 178 -8.76 -13.26 -7.63
C GLY A 178 -8.72 -14.75 -7.32
N ALA A 179 -9.66 -15.24 -6.49
CA ALA A 179 -9.76 -16.65 -6.12
C ALA A 179 -9.83 -17.59 -7.35
N ARG A 180 -10.45 -17.15 -8.47
CA ARG A 180 -10.55 -17.94 -9.71
C ARG A 180 -9.19 -18.23 -10.35
N TYR A 181 -8.17 -17.44 -10.01
CA TYR A 181 -6.79 -17.60 -10.47
C TYR A 181 -5.87 -18.13 -9.37
N GLY A 182 -6.41 -18.39 -8.17
CA GLY A 182 -5.63 -18.70 -6.98
C GLY A 182 -4.98 -17.47 -6.34
N LEU A 183 -5.34 -16.24 -6.73
CA LEU A 183 -4.75 -15.02 -6.19
C LEU A 183 -5.56 -14.56 -4.97
N CYS A 184 -4.92 -14.56 -3.81
CA CYS A 184 -5.59 -14.25 -2.56
C CYS A 184 -4.88 -13.14 -1.79
N GLN A 185 -5.67 -12.20 -1.28
CA GLN A 185 -5.24 -11.30 -0.22
C GLN A 185 -4.96 -12.14 1.03
N ILE A 186 -3.79 -11.94 1.65
CA ILE A 186 -3.36 -12.75 2.81
C ILE A 186 -3.58 -12.01 4.13
N TYR A 187 -3.36 -10.70 4.15
CA TYR A 187 -3.44 -9.88 5.36
C TYR A 187 -4.57 -8.87 5.24
N GLY A 188 -5.45 -8.84 6.25
CA GLY A 188 -6.64 -7.98 6.26
C GLY A 188 -6.30 -6.49 6.30
N ASN A 189 -5.16 -6.12 6.87
CA ASN A 189 -4.63 -4.75 6.89
C ASN A 189 -3.88 -4.34 5.61
N GLU A 190 -3.63 -5.28 4.68
CA GLU A 190 -2.87 -5.05 3.45
C GLU A 190 -3.67 -5.49 2.23
N SER A 191 -4.65 -4.67 1.83
CA SER A 191 -5.52 -4.97 0.68
C SER A 191 -4.80 -5.06 -0.66
N TRP A 192 -3.53 -4.65 -0.68
CA TRP A 192 -2.64 -4.70 -1.82
C TRP A 192 -1.78 -5.97 -1.91
N HIS A 193 -1.58 -6.72 -0.81
CA HIS A 193 -0.67 -7.87 -0.75
C HIS A 193 -1.36 -9.17 -1.18
N TYR A 194 -0.93 -9.74 -2.31
CA TYR A 194 -1.48 -10.98 -2.86
C TYR A 194 -0.42 -12.07 -2.97
N GLU A 195 -0.85 -13.29 -2.67
CA GLU A 195 -0.05 -14.51 -2.88
C GLU A 195 -0.85 -15.56 -3.66
N LEU A 196 -0.14 -16.55 -4.22
CA LEU A 196 -0.77 -17.70 -4.84
C LEU A 196 -1.23 -18.72 -3.78
N ARG A 197 -2.50 -19.12 -3.88
CA ARG A 197 -3.16 -20.22 -3.17
C ARG A 197 -3.87 -21.07 -4.21
N PRO A 198 -3.21 -22.09 -4.80
CA PRO A 198 -3.77 -22.84 -5.92
C PRO A 198 -5.14 -23.47 -5.63
N ASP A 199 -5.35 -23.92 -4.39
CA ASP A 199 -6.61 -24.53 -3.95
C ASP A 199 -7.78 -23.54 -3.96
N ALA A 200 -7.52 -22.23 -3.91
CA ALA A 200 -8.55 -21.20 -3.91
C ALA A 200 -9.40 -21.16 -5.19
N VAL A 201 -8.91 -21.74 -6.28
CA VAL A 201 -9.69 -21.91 -7.52
C VAL A 201 -10.94 -22.78 -7.27
N ASN A 202 -10.85 -23.76 -6.38
CA ASN A 202 -11.94 -24.67 -6.05
C ASN A 202 -12.60 -24.33 -4.71
N GLU A 203 -11.81 -23.85 -3.75
CA GLU A 203 -12.23 -23.71 -2.34
C GLU A 203 -12.51 -22.26 -1.94
N GLY A 204 -12.14 -21.28 -2.78
CA GLY A 204 -12.07 -19.89 -2.39
C GLY A 204 -10.82 -19.56 -1.59
N CYS A 205 -10.54 -18.27 -1.39
CA CYS A 205 -9.37 -17.85 -0.62
C CYS A 205 -9.49 -18.28 0.85
N PRO A 206 -8.37 -18.66 1.49
CA PRO A 206 -8.37 -18.95 2.92
C PRO A 206 -8.76 -17.71 3.72
N GLU A 207 -9.11 -17.91 4.99
CA GLU A 207 -9.30 -16.80 5.92
C GLU A 207 -8.01 -15.96 5.99
N MET A 208 -8.18 -14.64 5.89
CA MET A 208 -7.06 -13.71 6.00
C MET A 208 -6.61 -13.63 7.45
N TYR A 209 -5.31 -13.50 7.65
CA TYR A 209 -4.77 -13.05 8.93
C TYR A 209 -5.12 -11.58 9.16
N ALA A 210 -5.21 -11.12 10.41
CA ALA A 210 -5.45 -9.70 10.67
C ALA A 210 -4.30 -8.83 10.14
N ASP A 211 -3.07 -9.33 10.33
CA ASP A 211 -1.80 -8.74 9.89
C ASP A 211 -0.70 -9.82 9.87
N PRO A 212 0.53 -9.51 9.37
CA PRO A 212 1.61 -10.48 9.27
C PRO A 212 2.01 -11.16 10.58
N THR A 213 1.79 -10.54 11.74
CA THR A 213 2.19 -11.12 13.04
C THR A 213 1.38 -12.37 13.42
N GLU A 214 0.21 -12.57 12.81
CA GLU A 214 -0.61 -13.75 13.02
C GLU A 214 -0.26 -14.91 12.05
N ASP A 215 0.57 -14.66 11.05
CA ASP A 215 1.01 -15.68 10.09
C ASP A 215 2.10 -16.58 10.72
N PRO A 216 1.87 -17.89 10.85
CA PRO A 216 2.85 -18.82 11.43
C PRO A 216 4.20 -18.84 10.71
N ARG A 217 4.26 -18.40 9.43
CA ARG A 217 5.53 -18.27 8.68
C ARG A 217 6.44 -17.20 9.26
N MET A 218 5.88 -16.18 9.94
CA MET A 218 6.61 -15.05 10.49
C MET A 218 7.27 -15.35 11.85
N GLN A 219 6.98 -16.52 12.44
CA GLN A 219 7.47 -16.91 13.77
C GLN A 219 8.76 -17.75 13.74
N ARG A 220 9.46 -17.79 12.61
CA ARG A 220 10.63 -18.66 12.38
C ARG A 220 11.96 -18.02 12.76
#